data_AF-A0A840MWU9-F1
#
_entry.id   AF-A0A840MWU9-F1
#
_cell.length_a   1.000
_cell.length_b   1.000
_cell.length_c   1.000
_cell.angle_alpha   90.00
_cell.angle_beta   90.00
_cell.angle_gamma   90.00
#
_symmetry.space_group_name_H-M   'P 1'
#
loop_
_entity.id
_entity.type
_entity.pdbx_description
1 polymer ?
#
loop_
_entity_poly.entity_id
_entity_poly.type
_entity_poly.pdbx_seq_one_letter_code
_entity_poly.pdbx_strand_id
1 'polypeptide(L)'
;MERILILAKTYPSPSAQYVETSCVAGISQDGSMRRLYPVPFRMIEEGQQFKKWQWIDVRIEKANKDHRPESHKLYVDTITCGDLIDTKKEWTGRWEWLDKIPAFDSFDAIESGRLADGLSIALLCGPKGCSDSTSRRRGTRDGRTRKKRS
;
A
#
# COMPACT_ATOMS: atom_id res chain seq x y z
N MET A 1 15.72 1.42 6.09
CA MET A 1 15.34 1.82 4.71
C MET A 1 14.40 0.76 4.19
N GLU A 2 13.36 1.14 3.48
CA GLU A 2 12.42 0.21 2.86
C GLU A 2 12.19 0.61 1.40
N ARG A 3 12.14 -0.40 0.53
CA ARG A 3 11.91 -0.22 -0.90
C ARG A 3 10.42 -0.34 -1.21
N ILE A 4 9.84 0.72 -1.75
CA ILE A 4 8.38 0.85 -1.97
C ILE A 4 8.11 1.23 -3.41
N LEU A 5 7.23 0.49 -4.09
CA LEU A 5 6.71 0.80 -5.40
C LEU A 5 5.47 1.68 -5.25
N ILE A 6 5.50 2.86 -5.88
CA ILE A 6 4.42 3.84 -5.79
C ILE A 6 3.29 3.47 -6.76
N LEU A 7 2.08 3.26 -6.21
CA LEU A 7 0.91 2.83 -6.99
C LEU A 7 -0.06 3.98 -7.26
N ALA A 8 -0.40 4.75 -6.23
CA ALA A 8 -1.37 5.82 -6.32
C ALA A 8 -1.03 6.97 -5.36
N LYS A 9 -1.44 8.17 -5.74
CA LYS A 9 -1.37 9.39 -4.94
C LYS A 9 -2.78 9.96 -4.84
N THR A 10 -3.21 10.32 -3.64
CA THR A 10 -4.48 11.03 -3.47
C THR A 10 -4.27 12.53 -3.62
N TYR A 11 -5.36 13.24 -3.91
CA TYR A 11 -5.37 14.70 -3.91
C TYR A 11 -4.86 15.25 -2.56
N PRO A 12 -4.02 16.28 -2.55
CA PRO A 12 -3.54 16.88 -1.31
C PRO A 12 -4.71 17.45 -0.51
N SER A 13 -4.74 17.20 0.80
CA SER A 13 -5.65 17.92 1.69
C SER A 13 -4.95 19.22 2.12
N PRO A 14 -5.57 20.40 1.91
CA PRO A 14 -5.04 21.64 2.46
C PRO A 14 -5.15 21.57 3.98
N SER A 15 -4.03 21.36 4.66
CA SER A 15 -3.99 21.49 6.12
C SER A 15 -4.02 22.97 6.49
N ALA A 16 -4.64 23.31 7.63
CA ALA A 16 -4.76 24.68 8.12
C ALA A 16 -3.41 25.40 8.34
N GLN A 17 -2.29 24.68 8.28
CA GLN A 17 -0.94 25.19 8.40
C GLN A 17 -0.20 25.07 7.06
N TYR A 18 -0.64 25.76 6.00
CA TYR A 18 0.10 26.09 4.74
C TYR A 18 0.90 24.97 4.01
N VAL A 19 0.83 23.71 4.45
CA VAL A 19 1.58 22.58 3.91
C VAL A 19 0.55 21.60 3.36
N GLU A 20 0.48 21.54 2.04
CA GLU A 20 -0.31 20.55 1.30
C GLU A 20 0.30 19.17 1.53
N THR A 21 -0.47 18.25 2.11
CA THR A 21 -0.02 16.86 2.35
C THR A 21 -0.94 15.88 1.64
N SER A 22 -0.34 14.90 0.97
CA SER A 22 -1.05 13.85 0.23
C SER A 22 -0.91 12.49 0.93
N CYS A 23 -1.87 11.59 0.70
CA CYS A 23 -1.68 10.17 0.98
C CYS A 23 -1.07 9.52 -0.26
N VAL A 24 -0.07 8.66 -0.06
CA VAL A 24 0.51 7.86 -1.13
C VAL A 24 0.34 6.39 -0.78
N ALA A 25 -0.24 5.64 -1.70
CA ALA A 25 -0.33 4.18 -1.60
C ALA A 25 0.81 3.56 -2.38
N GLY A 26 1.53 2.64 -1.75
CA GLY A 26 2.58 1.86 -2.36
C GLY A 26 2.60 0.42 -1.86
N ILE A 27 3.40 -0.40 -2.53
CA ILE A 27 3.65 -1.78 -2.15
C ILE A 27 5.14 -1.95 -1.86
N SER A 28 5.46 -2.52 -0.70
CA SER A 28 6.83 -2.87 -0.35
C SER A 28 7.36 -3.97 -1.27
N GLN A 29 8.69 -4.09 -1.37
CA GLN A 29 9.33 -5.19 -2.10
C GLN A 29 8.85 -6.58 -1.63
N ASP A 30 8.44 -6.70 -0.37
CA ASP A 30 7.90 -7.94 0.21
C ASP A 30 6.42 -8.20 -0.18
N GLY A 31 5.79 -7.30 -0.94
CA GLY A 31 4.37 -7.40 -1.31
C GLY A 31 3.40 -6.84 -0.26
N SER A 32 3.91 -6.22 0.80
CA SER A 32 3.07 -5.60 1.84
C SER A 32 2.58 -4.21 1.41
N MET A 33 1.30 -3.91 1.62
CA MET A 33 0.73 -2.59 1.34
C MET A 33 1.25 -1.55 2.34
N ARG A 34 1.64 -0.39 1.83
CA ARG A 34 2.13 0.76 2.59
C ARG A 34 1.28 1.98 2.27
N ARG A 35 0.68 2.56 3.30
CA ARG A 35 0.02 3.86 3.24
C ARG A 35 0.96 4.90 3.83
N LEU A 36 1.52 5.74 2.97
CA LEU A 36 2.42 6.81 3.36
C LEU A 36 1.62 8.08 3.61
N TYR A 37 1.63 8.58 4.84
CA TYR A 37 0.97 9.83 5.22
C TYR A 37 1.61 10.42 6.49
N PRO A 38 1.81 11.75 6.57
CA PRO A 38 1.61 12.75 5.51
C PRO A 38 2.79 12.85 4.54
N VAL A 39 2.51 13.03 3.24
CA VAL A 39 3.55 13.25 2.21
C VAL A 39 3.49 14.70 1.71
N PRO A 40 4.45 15.58 2.04
CA PRO A 40 4.46 16.96 1.58
C PRO A 40 5.07 17.07 0.18
N PHE A 41 4.33 16.61 -0.84
CA PHE A 41 4.88 16.43 -2.20
C PHE A 41 5.48 17.70 -2.80
N ARG A 42 4.92 18.87 -2.47
CA ARG A 42 5.39 20.19 -2.94
C ARG A 42 6.73 20.61 -2.32
N MET A 43 7.09 20.07 -1.16
CA MET A 43 8.36 20.35 -0.48
C MET A 43 9.46 19.33 -0.82
N ILE A 44 9.13 18.28 -1.58
CA ILE A 44 10.12 17.32 -2.05
C ILE A 44 10.91 17.97 -3.18
N GLU A 45 12.24 17.97 -3.07
CA GLU A 45 13.15 18.45 -4.10
C GLU A 45 12.86 17.77 -5.44
N GLU A 46 12.98 18.49 -6.56
CA GLU A 46 12.62 17.97 -7.89
C GLU A 46 13.32 16.65 -8.24
N GLY A 47 14.54 16.42 -7.73
CA GLY A 47 15.28 15.16 -7.90
C GLY A 47 14.75 13.98 -7.07
N GLN A 48 14.02 14.26 -5.99
CA GLN A 48 13.42 13.26 -5.11
C GLN A 48 11.92 13.04 -5.42
N GLN A 49 11.36 13.77 -6.39
CA GLN A 49 9.98 13.60 -6.81
C GLN A 49 9.79 12.31 -7.60
N PHE A 50 9.17 11.34 -6.95
CA PHE A 50 8.86 10.05 -7.55
C PHE A 50 7.56 10.06 -8.36
N LYS A 51 7.54 9.24 -9.41
CA LYS A 51 6.43 9.06 -10.36
C LYS A 51 5.57 7.84 -10.01
N LYS A 52 4.42 7.72 -10.68
CA LYS A 52 3.59 6.51 -10.60
C LYS A 52 4.36 5.32 -11.19
N TRP A 53 4.29 4.16 -10.54
CA TRP A 53 5.03 2.94 -10.90
C TRP A 53 6.56 3.04 -10.76
N GLN A 54 7.03 3.94 -9.90
CA GLN A 54 8.45 4.07 -9.59
C GLN A 54 8.78 3.45 -8.25
N TRP A 55 9.89 2.72 -8.20
CA TRP A 55 10.51 2.28 -6.95
C TRP A 55 11.16 3.45 -6.25
N ILE A 56 10.94 3.55 -4.95
CA ILE A 56 11.66 4.47 -4.08
C ILE A 56 12.27 3.69 -2.93
N ASP A 57 13.48 4.05 -2.56
CA ASP A 57 14.08 3.65 -1.30
C ASP A 57 13.92 4.81 -0.33
N VAL A 58 13.23 4.57 0.78
CA VAL A 58 12.91 5.63 1.74
C VAL A 58 12.91 5.08 3.15
N ARG A 59 13.26 5.92 4.12
CA ARG A 59 13.05 5.60 5.52
C ARG A 59 11.58 5.82 5.86
N ILE A 60 10.92 4.77 6.35
CA ILE A 60 9.57 4.85 6.89
C ILE A 60 9.56 4.51 8.38
N GLU A 61 8.61 5.08 9.11
CA GLU A 61 8.35 4.79 10.52
C GLU A 61 6.85 4.57 10.71
N LYS A 62 6.47 3.64 11.59
CA LYS A 62 5.06 3.37 11.87
C LYS A 62 4.39 4.62 12.46
N ALA A 63 3.23 5.00 11.93
CA ALA A 63 2.53 6.18 12.43
C ALA A 63 1.93 5.89 13.82
N ASN A 64 2.40 6.58 14.86
CA ASN A 64 1.85 6.42 16.22
C ASN A 64 0.43 6.98 16.40
N LYS A 65 -0.03 7.83 15.48
CA LYS A 65 -1.35 8.49 15.55
C LYS A 65 -2.44 7.77 14.76
N ASP A 66 -2.08 6.86 13.87
CA ASP A 66 -3.02 6.12 13.03
C ASP A 66 -2.95 4.64 13.40
N HIS A 67 -4.06 4.08 13.86
CA HIS A 67 -4.15 2.69 14.31
C HIS A 67 -4.10 1.67 13.16
N ARG A 68 -4.17 2.12 11.90
CA ARG A 68 -4.10 1.23 10.74
C ARG A 68 -2.71 0.61 10.63
N PRO A 69 -2.60 -0.73 10.51
CA PRO A 69 -1.31 -1.42 10.47
C PRO A 69 -0.43 -0.99 9.28
N GLU A 70 -1.03 -0.53 8.18
CA GLU A 70 -0.36 -0.08 6.96
C GLU A 70 0.08 1.41 6.98
N SER A 71 -0.33 2.21 7.97
CA SER A 71 -0.03 3.64 8.02
C SER A 71 1.39 3.92 8.52
N HIS A 72 2.21 4.52 7.65
CA HIS A 72 3.60 4.85 7.92
C HIS A 72 3.90 6.31 7.56
N LYS A 73 4.70 6.97 8.41
CA LYS A 73 5.31 8.26 8.12
C LYS A 73 6.58 8.02 7.30
N LEU A 74 6.80 8.81 6.27
CA LEU A 74 8.05 8.79 5.51
C LEU A 74 8.92 10.00 5.82
N TYR A 75 10.22 9.86 5.55
CA TYR A 75 11.20 10.93 5.64
C TYR A 75 11.60 11.36 4.23
N VAL A 76 11.08 12.50 3.78
CA VAL A 76 11.25 12.99 2.40
C VAL A 76 12.70 13.23 2.02
N ASP A 77 13.51 13.65 2.98
CA ASP A 77 14.96 13.85 2.89
C ASP A 77 15.72 12.56 2.56
N THR A 78 15.15 11.40 2.88
CA THR A 78 15.78 10.09 2.65
C THR A 78 15.32 9.41 1.36
N ILE A 79 14.46 10.06 0.58
CA ILE A 79 13.92 9.47 -0.66
C ILE A 79 15.05 9.34 -1.68
N THR A 80 15.24 8.12 -2.16
CA THR A 80 16.07 7.82 -3.34
C THR A 80 15.16 7.23 -4.41
N CYS A 81 15.04 7.92 -5.53
CA CYS A 81 14.27 7.45 -6.69
C CYS A 81 15.03 6.35 -7.41
N GLY A 82 14.44 5.16 -7.49
CA GLY A 82 14.98 4.01 -8.20
C GLY A 82 14.27 3.76 -9.52
N ASP A 83 14.24 2.48 -9.90
CA ASP A 83 13.73 1.99 -11.17
C ASP A 83 12.26 2.35 -11.41
N LEU A 84 11.96 2.80 -12.64
CA LEU A 84 10.59 3.02 -13.10
C LEU A 84 10.09 1.78 -13.85
N ILE A 85 8.96 1.22 -13.41
CA ILE A 85 8.28 0.14 -14.15
C ILE A 85 7.57 0.77 -15.36
N ASP A 86 8.26 0.72 -16.50
CA ASP A 86 7.74 1.14 -17.80
C ASP A 86 6.48 0.31 -18.16
N THR A 87 5.62 0.89 -18.99
CA THR A 87 4.48 0.24 -19.64
C THR A 87 4.87 -0.77 -20.71
N LYS A 88 6.14 -0.80 -21.15
CA LYS A 88 6.63 -1.70 -22.19
C LYS A 88 6.54 -3.16 -21.73
N LYS A 89 5.94 -4.02 -22.57
CA LYS A 89 5.55 -5.44 -22.31
C LYS A 89 4.22 -5.63 -21.55
N GLU A 90 3.14 -5.07 -22.09
CA GLU A 90 1.76 -5.45 -21.75
C GLU A 90 1.43 -5.47 -20.25
N TRP A 91 1.98 -4.52 -19.47
CA TRP A 91 1.74 -4.43 -18.02
C TRP A 91 2.22 -5.63 -17.19
N THR A 92 2.95 -6.58 -17.76
CA THR A 92 3.32 -7.83 -17.08
C THR A 92 4.06 -7.58 -15.75
N GLY A 93 5.05 -6.69 -15.77
CA GLY A 93 5.81 -6.33 -14.56
C GLY A 93 5.02 -5.52 -13.53
N ARG A 94 3.82 -5.02 -13.89
CA ARG A 94 2.88 -4.36 -12.96
C ARG A 94 1.93 -5.39 -12.34
N TRP A 95 1.47 -6.34 -13.15
CA TRP A 95 0.60 -7.43 -12.73
C TRP A 95 1.22 -8.28 -11.62
N GLU A 96 2.52 -8.58 -11.69
CA GLU A 96 3.23 -9.31 -10.63
C GLU A 96 3.12 -8.65 -9.25
N TRP A 97 2.97 -7.32 -9.20
CA TRP A 97 2.78 -6.59 -7.95
C TRP A 97 1.32 -6.44 -7.58
N LEU A 98 0.43 -6.27 -8.55
CA LEU A 98 -1.01 -6.21 -8.31
C LEU A 98 -1.54 -7.55 -7.77
N ASP A 99 -1.01 -8.68 -8.23
CA ASP A 99 -1.38 -10.02 -7.78
C ASP A 99 -1.05 -10.26 -6.29
N LYS A 100 -0.06 -9.54 -5.75
CA LYS A 100 0.30 -9.59 -4.33
C LYS A 100 -0.68 -8.82 -3.44
N ILE A 101 -1.48 -7.91 -4.02
CA ILE A 101 -2.44 -7.10 -3.29
C ILE A 101 -3.72 -7.91 -3.10
N PRO A 102 -4.36 -7.88 -1.91
CA PRO A 102 -5.66 -8.50 -1.74
C PRO A 102 -6.67 -7.86 -2.71
N ALA A 103 -7.07 -8.67 -3.68
CA ALA A 103 -8.03 -8.35 -4.70
C ALA A 103 -9.40 -8.90 -4.29
N PHE A 104 -10.42 -8.08 -4.45
CA PHE A 104 -11.80 -8.41 -4.15
C PHE A 104 -12.66 -8.14 -5.38
N ASP A 105 -13.69 -8.93 -5.55
CA ASP A 105 -14.64 -8.92 -6.66
C ASP A 105 -15.88 -8.06 -6.38
N SER A 106 -16.12 -7.69 -5.12
CA SER A 106 -17.26 -6.89 -4.69
C SER A 106 -16.94 -5.96 -3.52
N PHE A 107 -17.72 -4.89 -3.38
CA PHE A 107 -17.62 -3.97 -2.25
C PHE A 107 -17.96 -4.65 -0.91
N ASP A 108 -18.93 -5.57 -0.89
CA ASP A 108 -19.31 -6.32 0.31
C ASP A 108 -18.15 -7.20 0.82
N ALA A 109 -17.36 -7.78 -0.09
CA ALA A 109 -16.19 -8.56 0.27
C ALA A 109 -15.06 -7.68 0.86
N ILE A 110 -14.88 -6.46 0.33
CA ILE A 110 -13.94 -5.47 0.90
C ILE A 110 -14.38 -5.08 2.31
N GLU A 111 -15.68 -4.82 2.50
CA GLU A 111 -16.23 -4.41 3.80
C GLU A 111 -16.09 -5.52 4.84
N SER A 112 -16.34 -6.76 4.43
CA SER A 112 -16.12 -7.94 5.28
C SER A 112 -14.65 -8.12 5.65
N GLY A 113 -13.73 -7.92 4.69
CA GLY A 113 -12.29 -7.95 4.94
C GLY A 113 -11.81 -6.80 5.84
N ARG A 114 -12.41 -5.62 5.73
CA ARG A 114 -12.15 -4.49 6.63
C ARG A 114 -12.54 -4.81 8.06
N LEU A 115 -13.70 -5.43 8.26
CA LEU A 115 -14.21 -5.80 9.58
C LEU A 115 -13.42 -6.96 10.21
N ALA A 116 -12.97 -7.93 9.41
CA ALA A 116 -12.25 -9.11 9.89
C ALA A 116 -10.75 -8.86 10.11
N ASP A 117 -10.08 -8.23 9.14
CA ASP A 117 -8.63 -8.10 9.09
C ASP A 117 -8.13 -6.66 9.29
N GLY A 118 -9.04 -5.69 9.40
CA GLY A 118 -8.68 -4.27 9.56
C GLY A 118 -8.13 -3.61 8.28
N LEU A 119 -8.28 -4.27 7.12
CA LEU A 119 -7.78 -3.78 5.83
C LEU A 119 -8.44 -2.45 5.45
N SER A 120 -7.66 -1.41 5.18
CA SER A 120 -8.20 -0.13 4.71
C SER A 120 -7.86 0.21 3.26
N ILE A 121 -7.17 -0.69 2.56
CA ILE A 121 -6.86 -0.59 1.13
C ILE A 121 -6.93 -1.96 0.45
N ALA A 122 -7.56 -2.00 -0.72
CA ALA A 122 -7.83 -3.22 -1.46
C ALA A 122 -7.93 -2.92 -2.97
N LEU A 123 -7.67 -3.92 -3.81
CA LEU A 123 -7.90 -3.83 -5.25
C LEU A 123 -9.33 -4.33 -5.54
N LEU A 124 -10.14 -3.55 -6.26
CA LEU A 124 -11.46 -3.99 -6.74
C LEU A 124 -11.33 -4.46 -8.19
N CYS A 125 -11.65 -5.72 -8.44
CA CYS A 125 -11.67 -6.33 -9.76
C CYS A 125 -13.07 -6.21 -10.38
N GLY A 126 -13.14 -5.72 -11.62
CA GLY A 126 -14.40 -5.68 -12.36
C GLY A 126 -14.87 -7.06 -12.82
N PRO A 127 -16.15 -7.20 -13.25
CA PRO A 127 -16.78 -8.48 -13.61
C PRO A 127 -16.17 -9.19 -14.83
N LYS A 128 -15.26 -8.54 -15.59
CA LYS A 128 -14.52 -9.15 -16.69
C LYS A 128 -13.13 -9.70 -16.29
N GLY A 129 -12.87 -9.78 -14.98
CA GLY A 129 -11.73 -10.50 -14.40
C GLY A 129 -10.43 -9.70 -14.31
N CYS A 130 -9.85 -9.65 -13.12
CA CYS A 130 -8.44 -10.03 -12.99
C CYS A 130 -8.37 -11.51 -13.37
N SER A 131 -7.50 -11.89 -14.29
CA SER A 131 -7.30 -13.31 -14.61
C SER A 131 -6.90 -14.06 -13.34
N ASP A 132 -7.87 -14.80 -12.81
CA ASP A 132 -7.80 -15.88 -11.84
C ASP A 132 -6.50 -16.00 -11.02
N SER A 133 -6.50 -15.38 -9.85
CA SER A 133 -5.67 -15.79 -8.72
C SER A 133 -6.53 -15.97 -7.49
N THR A 134 -7.58 -16.77 -7.64
CA THR A 134 -8.43 -17.24 -6.54
C THR A 134 -7.68 -18.29 -5.70
N SER A 135 -6.47 -18.00 -5.22
CA SER A 135 -5.79 -18.84 -4.23
C SER A 135 -4.64 -18.08 -3.57
N ARG A 136 -4.85 -17.64 -2.33
CA ARG A 136 -3.90 -17.67 -1.19
C ARG A 136 -4.14 -16.51 -0.20
N ARG A 137 -5.23 -16.61 0.56
CA ARG A 137 -5.16 -16.44 2.02
C ARG A 137 -6.06 -17.50 2.66
N ARG A 138 -5.61 -18.75 2.66
CA ARG A 138 -6.04 -19.70 3.70
C ARG A 138 -5.46 -19.16 4.99
N GLY A 139 -6.29 -18.51 5.80
CA GLY A 139 -5.98 -18.26 7.19
C GLY A 139 -5.68 -19.59 7.87
N THR A 140 -4.40 -19.85 8.10
CA THR A 140 -3.94 -20.95 8.94
C THR A 140 -4.44 -20.66 10.36
N ARG A 141 -5.61 -21.20 10.73
CA ARG A 141 -6.00 -21.37 12.13
C ARG A 141 -5.13 -22.48 12.69
N ASP A 142 -3.96 -22.11 13.20
CA ASP A 142 -3.18 -23.01 14.04
C ASP A 142 -3.87 -23.14 15.40
N GLY A 143 -4.09 -24.38 15.81
CA GLY A 143 -4.81 -24.74 17.02
C GLY A 143 -3.96 -24.45 18.25
N ARG A 144 -4.53 -23.74 19.22
CA ARG A 144 -4.10 -23.86 20.61
C ARG A 144 -5.30 -24.03 21.53
N THR A 145 -5.66 -25.28 21.70
CA THR A 145 -6.25 -25.83 22.92
C THR A 145 -5.44 -25.36 24.13
N ARG A 146 -6.07 -24.65 25.08
CA ARG A 146 -5.65 -24.71 26.48
C ARG A 146 -6.84 -24.56 27.44
N LYS A 147 -7.39 -25.73 27.73
CA LYS A 147 -8.09 -26.12 28.95
C LYS A 147 -7.40 -25.56 30.20
N LYS A 148 -8.17 -24.93 31.12
CA LYS A 148 -8.03 -24.95 32.59
C LYS A 148 -9.20 -24.10 33.16
N ARG A 149 -10.25 -24.72 33.68
CA ARG A 149 -10.44 -25.07 35.11
C ARG A 149 -10.20 -23.87 36.04
N SER A 150 -11.26 -23.30 36.57
CA SER A 150 -11.62 -23.31 38.01
C SER A 150 -13.10 -23.00 38.14
#